data_AF-A0A6J7NLW7-F1
#
_entry.id   AF-A0A6J7NLW7-F1
#
_cell.length_a   1.000
_cell.length_b   1.000
_cell.length_c   1.000
_cell.angle_alpha   90.00
_cell.angle_beta   90.00
_cell.angle_gamma   90.00
#
_symmetry.space_group_name_H-M   'P 1'
#
loop_
_entity.id
_entity.type
_entity.pdbx_description
1 polymer ?
#
loop_
_entity_poly.entity_id
_entity_poly.type
_entity_poly.pdbx_seq_one_letter_code
_entity_poly.pdbx_strand_id
1 'polypeptide(L)'
;MSTLLKSNLSVATGTALSRITGVIRVAVLGAVLGSPSALADAYDLANGTPNMIYELLLGGILSSSLVPLFTRLHEENDDEGTNAVLSVSLIVMAAITAAAVFAAPLVFRLYSLLTSAAVDAGQYRAVGTILSRIFLVQILFYGINSLASSLLNARRRYFAAAWVPALANLVTVVSLLLVHGTTGHKVPTLQDALDNSSLQWVLGLGATLGIAVMAIALLPAVAGTGFRFHFRPQFRHPAVQRLRTLSGWALGYVVANQIAIVVIRNLLRGGNGSIFAYSRAYLWFVLPHGLLAVSIATTFLPEMTSAIRRKDRPGLIRQSSLGIRLVAIVSLPAGFGLFVLRRPIIGAAFQHGNVTAADALQTSRALAGFALGLVGFSVYLFVLNVFYAHHDARTPFMINVGENLINIVLAIVLVDRFGLLGLGLSFALAYLVSALWSLQVLSYKVPGFPLRPLFASLHRMLLASVIMAETVWAVARRVGGNSGMAAVERIAAGGIVGAFVYLGMLILLRAPELDDLRRRFGSGQEDVPASG
;
A
#
# COMPACT_ATOMS: atom_id res chain seq x y z
N MET A 1 1.48 -19.01 27.75
CA MET A 1 1.34 -17.59 27.33
C MET A 1 2.59 -17.01 26.65
N SER A 2 3.80 -17.48 26.94
CA SER A 2 5.06 -16.93 26.40
C SER A 2 5.32 -17.19 24.90
N THR A 3 4.86 -18.31 24.32
CA THR A 3 5.15 -18.67 22.92
C THR A 3 4.39 -17.82 21.90
N LEU A 4 3.12 -17.48 22.18
CA LEU A 4 2.30 -16.62 21.31
C LEU A 4 2.78 -15.17 21.35
N LEU A 5 3.12 -14.65 22.54
CA LEU A 5 3.71 -13.31 22.70
C LEU A 5 5.06 -13.20 21.97
N LYS A 6 5.93 -14.21 22.08
CA LYS A 6 7.21 -14.26 21.35
C LYS A 6 6.99 -14.30 19.82
N SER A 7 6.02 -15.08 19.34
CA SER A 7 5.70 -15.17 17.92
C SER A 7 5.16 -13.83 17.36
N ASN A 8 4.20 -13.21 18.06
CA ASN A 8 3.64 -11.92 17.68
C ASN A 8 4.69 -10.81 17.69
N LEU A 9 5.55 -10.77 18.71
CA LEU A 9 6.65 -9.80 18.79
C LEU A 9 7.63 -9.99 17.63
N SER A 10 7.95 -11.23 17.29
CA SER A 10 8.87 -11.54 16.19
C SER A 10 8.32 -11.12 14.83
N VAL A 11 7.02 -11.32 14.59
CA VAL A 11 6.32 -10.86 13.38
C VAL A 11 6.28 -9.33 13.30
N ALA A 12 5.99 -8.67 14.42
CA ALA A 12 5.98 -7.21 14.51
C ALA A 12 7.37 -6.62 14.19
N THR A 13 8.44 -7.18 14.76
CA THR A 13 9.81 -6.76 14.48
C THR A 13 10.19 -6.97 13.02
N GLY A 14 9.85 -8.12 12.42
CA GLY A 14 10.10 -8.37 10.99
C GLY A 14 9.39 -7.36 10.09
N THR A 15 8.13 -7.04 10.41
CA THR A 15 7.35 -6.03 9.69
C THR A 15 7.95 -4.63 9.83
N ALA A 16 8.36 -4.25 11.05
CA ALA A 16 9.00 -2.96 11.30
C ALA A 16 10.34 -2.84 10.54
N LEU A 17 11.16 -3.88 10.58
CA LEU A 17 12.43 -3.94 9.84
C LEU A 17 12.20 -3.87 8.33
N SER A 18 11.18 -4.55 7.80
CA SER A 18 10.82 -4.46 6.38
C SER A 18 10.43 -3.04 5.98
N ARG A 19 9.68 -2.32 6.82
CA ARG A 19 9.33 -0.91 6.55
C ARG A 19 10.57 -0.01 6.57
N ILE A 20 11.46 -0.17 7.55
CA ILE A 20 12.70 0.60 7.66
C ILE A 20 13.60 0.34 6.43
N THR A 21 13.87 -0.93 6.12
CA THR A 21 14.68 -1.31 4.95
C THR A 21 14.04 -0.85 3.64
N GLY A 22 12.71 -0.83 3.55
CA GLY A 22 11.98 -0.30 2.41
C GLY A 22 12.22 1.20 2.21
N VAL A 23 12.19 2.00 3.28
CA VAL A 23 12.53 3.44 3.21
C VAL A 23 13.97 3.64 2.76
N ILE A 24 14.91 2.87 3.31
CA ILE A 24 16.33 2.91 2.90
C ILE A 24 16.46 2.59 1.41
N ARG A 25 15.77 1.56 0.91
CA ARG A 25 15.77 1.19 -0.51
C ARG A 25 15.30 2.34 -1.40
N VAL A 26 14.23 3.04 -1.04
CA VAL A 26 13.74 4.16 -1.84
C VAL A 26 14.71 5.35 -1.80
N ALA A 27 15.33 5.63 -0.63
CA ALA A 27 16.33 6.68 -0.50
C ALA A 27 17.58 6.39 -1.37
N VAL A 28 18.08 5.15 -1.32
CA VAL A 28 19.22 4.70 -2.14
C VAL A 28 18.88 4.78 -3.63
N LEU A 29 17.69 4.33 -4.04
CA LEU A 29 17.24 4.43 -5.44
C LEU A 29 17.24 5.88 -5.93
N GLY A 30 16.73 6.81 -5.11
CA GLY A 30 16.72 8.24 -5.43
C GLY A 30 18.12 8.83 -5.59
N ALA A 31 19.02 8.49 -4.67
CA ALA A 31 20.42 8.94 -4.69
C ALA A 31 21.19 8.39 -5.91
N VAL A 32 21.01 7.11 -6.22
CA VAL A 32 21.72 6.41 -7.32
C VAL A 32 21.25 6.86 -8.69
N LEU A 33 19.93 6.94 -8.92
CA LEU A 33 19.38 7.26 -10.24
C LEU A 33 19.23 8.77 -10.50
N GLY A 34 19.65 9.62 -9.56
CA GLY A 34 19.49 11.07 -9.64
C GLY A 34 18.03 11.48 -9.83
N SER A 35 17.16 10.92 -8.99
CA SER A 35 15.72 11.10 -9.16
C SER A 35 15.28 12.48 -8.69
N PRO A 36 14.38 13.16 -9.42
CA PRO A 36 13.48 12.69 -10.46
C PRO A 36 14.16 12.76 -11.83
N SER A 37 14.30 11.60 -12.50
CA SER A 37 14.92 11.48 -13.82
C SER A 37 14.09 10.58 -14.73
N ALA A 38 14.31 10.68 -16.04
CA ALA A 38 13.64 9.83 -17.02
C ALA A 38 13.96 8.33 -16.80
N LEU A 39 15.19 8.02 -16.40
CA LEU A 39 15.59 6.65 -16.07
C LEU A 39 14.88 6.15 -14.81
N ALA A 40 14.77 6.97 -13.76
CA ALA A 40 14.05 6.61 -12.55
C ALA A 40 12.55 6.37 -12.81
N ASP A 41 11.92 7.20 -13.65
CA ASP A 41 10.55 6.98 -14.11
C ASP A 41 10.40 5.64 -14.86
N ALA A 42 11.31 5.34 -15.80
CA ALA A 42 11.28 4.08 -16.55
C ALA A 42 11.46 2.87 -15.63
N TYR A 43 12.41 2.96 -14.69
CA TYR A 43 12.67 1.95 -13.67
C TYR A 43 11.45 1.69 -12.80
N ASP A 44 10.83 2.73 -12.25
CA ASP A 44 9.66 2.58 -11.37
C ASP A 44 8.45 2.04 -12.08
N LEU A 45 8.20 2.56 -13.28
CA LEU A 45 7.08 2.13 -14.09
C LEU A 45 7.24 0.65 -14.43
N ALA A 46 8.42 0.24 -14.87
CA ALA A 46 8.74 -1.15 -15.18
C ALA A 46 8.70 -2.05 -13.94
N ASN A 47 9.32 -1.65 -12.81
CA ASN A 47 9.40 -2.46 -11.59
C ASN A 47 8.06 -2.57 -10.84
N GLY A 48 7.16 -1.61 -11.01
CA GLY A 48 5.80 -1.67 -10.47
C GLY A 48 4.84 -2.56 -11.27
N THR A 49 5.14 -2.80 -12.55
CA THR A 49 4.28 -3.54 -13.48
C THR A 49 4.00 -5.01 -13.08
N PRO A 50 4.99 -5.78 -12.59
CA PRO A 50 4.75 -7.17 -12.16
C PRO A 50 3.72 -7.27 -11.05
N ASN A 51 3.78 -6.38 -10.06
CA ASN A 51 2.80 -6.34 -8.96
C ASN A 51 1.40 -6.06 -9.48
N MET A 52 1.25 -5.15 -10.43
CA MET A 52 -0.03 -4.81 -11.06
C MET A 52 -0.66 -5.99 -11.78
N ILE A 53 0.14 -6.75 -12.54
CA ILE A 53 -0.33 -7.95 -13.24
C ILE A 53 -0.66 -9.06 -12.23
N TYR A 54 0.20 -9.23 -11.22
CA TYR A 54 -0.04 -10.18 -10.14
C TYR A 54 -1.35 -9.85 -9.39
N GLU A 55 -1.59 -8.60 -9.01
CA GLU A 55 -2.82 -8.15 -8.35
C GLU A 55 -4.06 -8.39 -9.22
N LEU A 56 -3.97 -8.06 -10.52
CA LEU A 56 -5.04 -8.27 -11.51
C LEU A 56 -5.43 -9.74 -11.68
N LEU A 57 -4.44 -10.62 -11.79
CA LEU A 57 -4.68 -12.03 -12.16
C LEU A 57 -4.87 -12.92 -10.92
N LEU A 58 -4.21 -12.61 -9.81
CA LEU A 58 -3.99 -13.55 -8.70
C LEU A 58 -4.10 -12.93 -7.30
N GLY A 59 -3.79 -11.64 -7.13
CA GLY A 59 -3.67 -11.01 -5.82
C GLY A 59 -4.99 -10.68 -5.13
N GLY A 60 -6.08 -10.44 -5.87
CA GLY A 60 -7.36 -9.98 -5.29
C GLY A 60 -8.07 -11.01 -4.40
N ILE A 61 -8.57 -12.10 -4.98
CA ILE A 61 -9.44 -13.06 -4.28
C ILE A 61 -8.72 -14.36 -3.96
N LEU A 62 -7.88 -14.84 -4.89
CA LEU A 62 -7.18 -16.11 -4.75
C LEU A 62 -6.32 -16.09 -3.49
N SER A 63 -5.51 -15.04 -3.27
CA SER A 63 -4.67 -14.88 -2.07
C SER A 63 -5.44 -15.00 -0.75
N SER A 64 -6.61 -14.37 -0.65
CA SER A 64 -7.46 -14.39 0.56
C SER A 64 -8.08 -15.77 0.84
N SER A 65 -8.28 -16.56 -0.21
CA SER A 65 -8.84 -17.92 -0.12
C SER A 65 -7.78 -19.01 0.10
N LEU A 66 -6.51 -18.73 -0.20
CA LEU A 66 -5.42 -19.71 -0.08
C LEU A 66 -5.17 -20.14 1.36
N VAL A 67 -5.18 -19.21 2.33
CA VAL A 67 -4.94 -19.56 3.74
C VAL A 67 -6.04 -20.49 4.27
N PRO A 68 -7.34 -20.16 4.18
CA PRO A 68 -8.40 -21.08 4.58
C PRO A 68 -8.36 -22.43 3.85
N LEU A 69 -8.04 -22.42 2.54
CA LEU A 69 -7.92 -23.65 1.76
C LEU A 69 -6.78 -24.53 2.29
N PHE A 70 -5.58 -23.99 2.47
CA PHE A 70 -4.45 -24.76 3.00
C PHE A 70 -4.65 -25.18 4.46
N THR A 71 -5.35 -24.39 5.28
CA THR A 71 -5.72 -24.79 6.65
C THR A 71 -6.62 -26.02 6.58
N ARG A 72 -7.66 -26.00 5.74
CA ARG A 72 -8.55 -27.15 5.56
C ARG A 72 -7.82 -28.37 5.03
N LEU A 73 -7.00 -28.22 3.99
CA LEU A 73 -6.22 -29.35 3.42
C LEU A 73 -5.26 -29.93 4.46
N HIS A 74 -4.68 -29.09 5.31
CA HIS A 74 -3.81 -29.55 6.39
C HIS A 74 -4.59 -30.32 7.47
N GLU A 75 -5.77 -29.84 7.87
CA GLU A 75 -6.65 -30.53 8.83
C GLU A 75 -7.19 -31.86 8.28
N GLU A 76 -7.45 -31.93 6.98
CA GLU A 76 -7.88 -33.15 6.27
C GLU A 76 -6.70 -34.10 5.93
N ASN A 77 -5.44 -33.73 6.25
CA ASN A 77 -4.22 -34.43 5.84
C ASN A 77 -4.10 -34.67 4.32
N ASP A 78 -4.65 -33.75 3.52
CA ASP A 78 -4.66 -33.81 2.06
C ASP A 78 -3.41 -33.13 1.44
N ASP A 79 -2.27 -33.80 1.58
CA ASP A 79 -1.02 -33.38 0.95
C ASP A 79 -1.07 -33.51 -0.58
N GLU A 80 -1.92 -34.40 -1.13
CA GLU A 80 -2.12 -34.52 -2.57
C GLU A 80 -2.82 -33.26 -3.14
N GLY A 81 -3.89 -32.81 -2.50
CA GLY A 81 -4.57 -31.56 -2.83
C GLY A 81 -3.67 -30.35 -2.68
N THR A 82 -2.82 -30.33 -1.64
CA THR A 82 -1.81 -29.28 -1.46
C THR A 82 -0.81 -29.26 -2.62
N ASN A 83 -0.28 -30.42 -3.02
CA ASN A 83 0.65 -30.55 -4.15
C ASN A 83 0.00 -30.20 -5.50
N ALA A 84 -1.27 -30.59 -5.71
CA ALA A 84 -2.03 -30.24 -6.90
C ALA A 84 -2.22 -28.72 -7.03
N VAL A 85 -2.63 -28.05 -5.95
CA VAL A 85 -2.79 -26.59 -5.91
C VAL A 85 -1.48 -25.88 -6.17
N LEU A 86 -0.39 -26.28 -5.50
CA LEU A 86 0.93 -25.67 -5.70
C LEU A 86 1.42 -25.85 -7.14
N SER A 87 1.32 -27.06 -7.68
CA SER A 87 1.82 -27.41 -9.01
C SER A 87 1.05 -26.70 -10.12
N VAL A 88 -0.29 -26.69 -10.04
CA VAL A 88 -1.13 -25.95 -11.02
C VAL A 88 -0.87 -24.45 -10.91
N SER A 89 -0.80 -23.91 -9.70
CA SER A 89 -0.53 -22.47 -9.51
C SER A 89 0.84 -22.07 -10.07
N LEU A 90 1.87 -22.90 -9.91
CA LEU A 90 3.19 -22.68 -10.51
C LEU A 90 3.15 -22.69 -12.04
N ILE A 91 2.42 -23.63 -12.65
CA ILE A 91 2.25 -23.66 -14.11
C ILE A 91 1.53 -22.40 -14.61
N VAL A 92 0.42 -22.03 -13.96
CA VAL A 92 -0.35 -20.83 -14.31
C VAL A 92 0.53 -19.58 -14.16
N MET A 93 1.30 -19.48 -13.07
CA MET A 93 2.20 -18.37 -12.83
C MET A 93 3.32 -18.30 -13.87
N ALA A 94 3.92 -19.44 -14.23
CA ALA A 94 4.96 -19.52 -15.26
C ALA A 94 4.42 -19.13 -16.64
N ALA A 95 3.21 -19.59 -16.99
CA ALA A 95 2.55 -19.23 -18.24
C ALA A 95 2.23 -17.73 -18.31
N ILE A 96 1.67 -17.16 -17.24
CA ILE A 96 1.41 -15.71 -17.13
C ILE A 96 2.73 -14.93 -17.24
N THR A 97 3.77 -15.38 -16.54
CA THR A 97 5.09 -14.74 -16.56
C THR A 97 5.67 -14.74 -17.97
N ALA A 98 5.66 -15.88 -18.66
CA ALA A 98 6.15 -16.00 -20.03
C ALA A 98 5.37 -15.10 -21.00
N ALA A 99 4.03 -15.10 -20.91
CA ALA A 99 3.17 -14.24 -21.71
C ALA A 99 3.44 -12.75 -21.44
N ALA A 100 3.60 -12.36 -20.17
CA ALA A 100 3.89 -10.98 -19.79
C ALA A 100 5.27 -10.54 -20.30
N VAL A 101 6.32 -11.36 -20.14
CA VAL A 101 7.67 -11.07 -20.66
C VAL A 101 7.66 -10.93 -22.19
N PHE A 102 6.93 -11.78 -22.90
CA PHE A 102 6.76 -11.65 -24.35
C PHE A 102 6.01 -10.36 -24.72
N ALA A 103 4.96 -10.03 -23.97
CA ALA A 103 4.17 -8.82 -24.14
C ALA A 103 4.82 -7.55 -23.53
N ALA A 104 6.03 -7.62 -22.98
CA ALA A 104 6.68 -6.51 -22.28
C ALA A 104 6.68 -5.18 -23.05
N PRO A 105 6.94 -5.14 -24.39
CA PRO A 105 6.86 -3.89 -25.14
C PRO A 105 5.45 -3.29 -25.15
N LEU A 106 4.41 -4.13 -25.28
CA LEU A 106 3.01 -3.70 -25.26
C LEU A 106 2.60 -3.23 -23.86
N VAL A 107 3.00 -3.97 -22.84
CA VAL A 107 2.73 -3.64 -21.44
C VAL A 107 3.37 -2.30 -21.07
N PHE A 108 4.65 -2.08 -21.39
CA PHE A 108 5.30 -0.81 -21.08
C PHE A 108 4.70 0.34 -21.90
N ARG A 109 4.37 0.10 -23.18
CA ARG A 109 3.69 1.08 -24.03
C ARG A 109 2.34 1.51 -23.47
N LEU A 110 1.57 0.59 -22.89
CA LEU A 110 0.27 0.89 -22.27
C LEU A 110 0.38 1.96 -21.16
N TYR A 111 1.46 1.93 -20.39
CA TYR A 111 1.71 2.91 -19.32
C TYR A 111 2.49 4.16 -19.77
N SER A 112 2.91 4.21 -21.04
CA SER A 112 3.73 5.29 -21.61
C SER A 112 3.20 5.77 -22.98
N LEU A 113 1.87 5.75 -23.14
CA LEU A 113 1.18 6.33 -24.29
C LEU A 113 1.45 7.82 -24.37
N LEU A 114 1.39 8.50 -23.22
CA LEU A 114 1.78 9.89 -23.06
C LEU A 114 3.15 9.97 -22.36
N THR A 115 4.13 10.56 -23.04
CA THR A 115 5.47 10.83 -22.50
C THR A 115 5.70 12.33 -22.41
N SER A 116 6.62 12.74 -21.55
CA SER A 116 7.07 14.13 -21.48
C SER A 116 7.67 14.57 -22.83
N ALA A 117 7.46 15.84 -23.20
CA ALA A 117 8.14 16.44 -24.35
C ALA A 117 9.67 16.60 -24.11
N ALA A 118 10.11 16.48 -22.85
CA ALA A 118 11.52 16.60 -22.46
C ALA A 118 12.33 15.31 -22.67
N VAL A 119 11.73 14.22 -23.18
CA VAL A 119 12.41 12.94 -23.40
C VAL A 119 12.14 12.42 -24.81
N ASP A 120 13.13 11.74 -25.39
CA ASP A 120 12.89 10.92 -26.58
C ASP A 120 11.99 9.72 -26.20
N ALA A 121 10.79 9.69 -26.75
CA ALA A 121 9.81 8.66 -26.43
C ALA A 121 10.25 7.26 -26.90
N GLY A 122 11.07 7.17 -27.93
CA GLY A 122 11.65 5.91 -28.42
C GLY A 122 12.64 5.34 -27.41
N GLN A 123 13.59 6.16 -26.96
CA GLN A 123 14.59 5.79 -25.95
C GLN A 123 13.93 5.41 -24.62
N TYR A 124 12.99 6.23 -24.13
CA TYR A 124 12.28 5.96 -22.88
C TYR A 124 11.55 4.60 -22.92
N ARG A 125 10.84 4.31 -24.02
CA ARG A 125 10.13 3.03 -24.21
C ARG A 125 11.08 1.86 -24.42
N ALA A 126 12.21 2.06 -25.09
CA ALA A 126 13.22 1.02 -25.30
C ALA A 126 13.83 0.57 -23.97
N VAL A 127 14.33 1.52 -23.15
CA VAL A 127 14.87 1.24 -21.81
C VAL A 127 13.79 0.60 -20.93
N GLY A 128 12.59 1.19 -20.91
CA GLY A 128 11.47 0.67 -20.14
C GLY A 128 11.07 -0.76 -20.52
N THR A 129 11.12 -1.09 -21.81
CA THR A 129 10.86 -2.45 -22.31
C THR A 129 11.94 -3.44 -21.86
N ILE A 130 13.22 -3.06 -21.94
CA ILE A 130 14.34 -3.89 -21.48
C ILE A 130 14.18 -4.20 -19.99
N LEU A 131 13.97 -3.18 -19.16
CA LEU A 131 13.76 -3.34 -17.73
C LEU A 131 12.49 -4.16 -17.42
N SER A 132 11.41 -3.93 -18.16
CA SER A 132 10.15 -4.68 -17.98
C SER A 132 10.33 -6.16 -18.27
N ARG A 133 11.09 -6.56 -19.29
CA ARG A 133 11.37 -7.99 -19.57
C ARG A 133 12.02 -8.68 -18.37
N ILE A 134 12.92 -7.99 -17.66
CA ILE A 134 13.58 -8.52 -16.48
C ILE A 134 12.61 -8.53 -15.30
N PHE A 135 11.93 -7.40 -15.02
CA PHE A 135 11.04 -7.28 -13.87
C PHE A 135 9.79 -8.16 -13.98
N LEU A 136 9.25 -8.41 -15.17
CA LEU A 136 8.07 -9.26 -15.33
C LEU A 136 8.29 -10.71 -14.88
N VAL A 137 9.54 -11.18 -14.81
CA VAL A 137 9.90 -12.46 -14.19
C VAL A 137 9.52 -12.49 -12.70
N GLN A 138 9.45 -11.34 -12.04
CA GLN A 138 9.03 -11.23 -10.63
C GLN A 138 7.62 -11.77 -10.39
N ILE A 139 6.74 -11.81 -11.40
CA ILE A 139 5.38 -12.39 -11.26
C ILE A 139 5.47 -13.82 -10.73
N LEU A 140 6.40 -14.63 -11.25
CA LEU A 140 6.64 -16.00 -10.79
C LEU A 140 6.97 -16.05 -9.30
N PHE A 141 7.90 -15.19 -8.87
CA PHE A 141 8.37 -15.14 -7.49
C PHE A 141 7.33 -14.55 -6.54
N TYR A 142 6.53 -13.56 -6.96
CA TYR A 142 5.38 -13.08 -6.20
C TYR A 142 4.35 -14.20 -5.97
N GLY A 143 4.09 -15.00 -7.01
CA GLY A 143 3.28 -16.21 -6.92
C GLY A 143 3.80 -17.22 -5.91
N ILE A 144 5.09 -17.58 -6.00
CA ILE A 144 5.75 -18.51 -5.07
C ILE A 144 5.67 -17.95 -3.64
N ASN A 145 5.98 -16.67 -3.45
CA ASN A 145 5.94 -16.02 -2.15
C ASN A 145 4.53 -16.07 -1.53
N SER A 146 3.50 -15.80 -2.32
CA SER A 146 2.10 -15.87 -1.90
C SER A 146 1.69 -17.30 -1.50
N LEU A 147 2.03 -18.30 -2.31
CA LEU A 147 1.71 -19.70 -2.04
C LEU A 147 2.44 -20.21 -0.78
N ALA A 148 3.75 -19.97 -0.70
CA ALA A 148 4.58 -20.40 0.42
C ALA A 148 4.16 -19.71 1.73
N SER A 149 3.92 -18.39 1.70
CA SER A 149 3.43 -17.65 2.87
C SER A 149 2.05 -18.13 3.30
N SER A 150 1.15 -18.44 2.36
CA SER A 150 -0.19 -18.94 2.69
C SER A 150 -0.14 -20.32 3.33
N LEU A 151 0.71 -21.22 2.82
CA LEU A 151 0.92 -22.56 3.38
C LEU A 151 1.56 -22.48 4.78
N LEU A 152 2.56 -21.61 4.97
CA LEU A 152 3.18 -21.36 6.28
C LEU A 152 2.19 -20.79 7.29
N ASN A 153 1.38 -19.81 6.88
CA ASN A 153 0.35 -19.21 7.72
C ASN A 153 -0.72 -20.23 8.11
N ALA A 154 -1.15 -21.09 7.18
CA ALA A 154 -2.07 -22.18 7.45
C ALA A 154 -1.53 -23.17 8.51
N ARG A 155 -0.21 -23.39 8.51
CA ARG A 155 0.51 -24.20 9.51
C ARG A 155 1.04 -23.38 10.71
N ARG A 156 0.52 -22.17 10.92
CA ARG A 156 0.84 -21.26 12.03
C ARG A 156 2.33 -20.88 12.15
N ARG A 157 3.08 -20.86 11.04
CA ARG A 157 4.49 -20.46 10.97
C ARG A 157 4.67 -19.08 10.35
N TYR A 158 4.47 -18.04 11.16
CA TYR A 158 4.43 -16.66 10.69
C TYR A 158 5.80 -15.98 10.51
N PHE A 159 6.85 -16.50 11.16
CA PHE A 159 8.16 -15.85 11.24
C PHE A 159 8.78 -15.58 9.86
N ALA A 160 8.95 -16.62 9.04
CA ALA A 160 9.64 -16.48 7.76
C ALA A 160 8.89 -15.52 6.82
N ALA A 161 7.56 -15.63 6.75
CA ALA A 161 6.72 -14.75 5.93
C ALA A 161 6.85 -13.26 6.33
N ALA A 162 7.08 -12.96 7.61
CA ALA A 162 7.21 -11.58 8.10
C ALA A 162 8.58 -10.94 7.84
N TRP A 163 9.65 -11.74 7.78
CA TRP A 163 11.04 -11.25 7.70
C TRP A 163 11.60 -11.20 6.28
N VAL A 164 11.13 -12.09 5.42
CA VAL A 164 11.58 -12.22 4.04
C VAL A 164 11.50 -10.92 3.21
N PRO A 165 10.49 -10.04 3.37
CA PRO A 165 10.47 -8.75 2.68
C PRO A 165 11.67 -7.84 3.01
N ALA A 166 12.25 -7.93 4.22
CA ALA A 166 13.44 -7.17 4.59
C ALA A 166 14.68 -7.65 3.82
N LEU A 167 14.80 -8.96 3.57
CA LEU A 167 15.88 -9.53 2.74
C LEU A 167 15.80 -9.03 1.31
N ALA A 168 14.60 -8.99 0.72
CA ALA A 168 14.39 -8.46 -0.63
C ALA A 168 14.83 -6.99 -0.74
N ASN A 169 14.49 -6.18 0.27
CA ASN A 169 14.93 -4.78 0.33
C ASN A 169 16.46 -4.67 0.42
N LEU A 170 17.10 -5.48 1.26
CA LEU A 170 18.56 -5.47 1.43
C LEU A 170 19.28 -5.85 0.14
N VAL A 171 18.86 -6.92 -0.54
CA VAL A 171 19.43 -7.33 -1.83
C VAL A 171 19.28 -6.21 -2.86
N THR A 172 18.10 -5.60 -2.93
CA THR A 172 17.85 -4.48 -3.86
C THR A 172 18.76 -3.29 -3.55
N VAL A 173 18.93 -2.94 -2.27
CA VAL A 173 19.84 -1.86 -1.83
C VAL A 173 21.27 -2.15 -2.27
N VAL A 174 21.78 -3.34 -2.00
CA VAL A 174 23.14 -3.74 -2.38
C VAL A 174 23.31 -3.64 -3.89
N SER A 175 22.37 -4.16 -4.69
CA SER A 175 22.44 -4.07 -6.15
C SER A 175 22.39 -2.63 -6.67
N LEU A 176 21.58 -1.75 -6.07
CA LEU A 176 21.55 -0.33 -6.44
C LEU A 176 22.87 0.38 -6.11
N LEU A 177 23.52 0.03 -4.99
CA LEU A 177 24.83 0.61 -4.66
C LEU A 177 25.92 0.18 -5.65
N LEU A 178 25.84 -1.04 -6.21
CA LEU A 178 26.75 -1.50 -7.26
C LEU A 178 26.65 -0.69 -8.56
N VAL A 179 25.51 -0.04 -8.83
CA VAL A 179 25.33 0.83 -10.01
C VAL A 179 26.36 1.97 -10.03
N HIS A 180 26.65 2.59 -8.88
CA HIS A 180 27.65 3.66 -8.78
C HIS A 180 29.05 3.19 -9.23
N GLY A 181 29.40 1.93 -8.94
CA GLY A 181 30.64 1.33 -9.39
C GLY A 181 30.70 1.15 -10.91
N THR A 182 29.55 0.87 -11.54
CA THR A 182 29.46 0.66 -13.01
C THR A 182 29.45 1.94 -13.83
N THR A 183 29.00 3.06 -13.27
CA THR A 183 28.87 4.36 -13.98
C THR A 183 30.02 5.33 -13.68
N GLY A 184 31.04 4.88 -12.94
CA GLY A 184 32.14 5.76 -12.50
C GLY A 184 31.63 6.91 -11.61
N HIS A 185 30.64 6.63 -10.75
CA HIS A 185 29.99 7.58 -9.84
C HIS A 185 29.18 8.71 -10.51
N LYS A 186 28.91 8.63 -11.82
CA LYS A 186 27.99 9.55 -12.50
C LYS A 186 26.54 9.06 -12.40
N VAL A 187 25.61 10.01 -12.43
CA VAL A 187 24.17 9.73 -12.52
C VAL A 187 23.88 9.07 -13.87
N PRO A 188 23.33 7.83 -13.90
CA PRO A 188 23.02 7.16 -15.15
C PRO A 188 21.86 7.82 -15.89
N THR A 189 22.00 7.95 -17.21
CA THR A 189 20.98 8.46 -18.12
C THR A 189 20.27 7.33 -18.88
N LEU A 190 19.23 7.67 -19.65
CA LEU A 190 18.59 6.70 -20.56
C LEU A 190 19.57 6.20 -21.62
N GLN A 191 20.44 7.07 -22.13
CA GLN A 191 21.44 6.71 -23.14
C GLN A 191 22.44 5.70 -22.57
N ASP A 192 22.95 5.95 -21.36
CA ASP A 192 23.84 4.99 -20.68
C ASP A 192 23.17 3.64 -20.50
N ALA A 193 21.87 3.62 -20.16
CA ALA A 193 21.11 2.40 -20.02
C ALA A 193 20.89 1.67 -21.36
N LEU A 194 20.91 2.35 -22.51
CA LEU A 194 20.84 1.70 -23.82
C LEU A 194 22.21 1.15 -24.25
N ASP A 195 23.27 1.92 -24.01
CA ASP A 195 24.61 1.60 -24.52
C ASP A 195 25.36 0.60 -23.64
N ASN A 196 24.99 0.49 -22.35
CA ASN A 196 25.67 -0.35 -21.38
C ASN A 196 24.79 -1.52 -20.89
N SER A 197 24.99 -2.70 -21.49
CA SER A 197 24.31 -3.93 -21.07
C SER A 197 24.53 -4.29 -19.60
N SER A 198 25.71 -3.98 -19.03
CA SER A 198 25.98 -4.24 -17.62
C SER A 198 25.10 -3.38 -16.71
N LEU A 199 24.87 -2.12 -17.08
CA LEU A 199 23.95 -1.23 -16.34
C LEU A 199 22.51 -1.75 -16.40
N GLN A 200 22.05 -2.23 -17.55
CA GLN A 200 20.71 -2.84 -17.70
C GLN A 200 20.53 -4.03 -16.75
N TRP A 201 21.52 -4.92 -16.71
CA TRP A 201 21.48 -6.10 -15.84
C TRP A 201 21.55 -5.72 -14.36
N VAL A 202 22.42 -4.79 -13.95
CA VAL A 202 22.50 -4.37 -12.54
C VAL A 202 21.19 -3.69 -12.09
N LEU A 203 20.60 -2.83 -12.91
CA LEU A 203 19.32 -2.18 -12.61
C LEU A 203 18.17 -3.20 -12.55
N GLY A 204 18.05 -4.07 -13.56
CA GLY A 204 16.95 -5.02 -13.67
C GLY A 204 17.05 -6.22 -12.72
N LEU A 205 18.24 -6.82 -12.60
CA LEU A 205 18.42 -8.01 -11.76
C LEU A 205 18.38 -7.68 -10.29
N GLY A 206 18.79 -6.49 -9.85
CA GLY A 206 18.85 -6.18 -8.42
C GLY A 206 17.52 -6.37 -7.70
N ALA A 207 16.46 -5.71 -8.18
CA ALA A 207 15.12 -5.86 -7.60
C ALA A 207 14.54 -7.26 -7.84
N THR A 208 14.79 -7.85 -9.02
CA THR A 208 14.28 -9.18 -9.37
C THR A 208 14.90 -10.28 -8.51
N LEU A 209 16.21 -10.23 -8.29
CA LEU A 209 16.96 -11.09 -7.37
C LEU A 209 16.48 -10.87 -5.93
N GLY A 210 16.20 -9.64 -5.52
CA GLY A 210 15.62 -9.37 -4.20
C GLY A 210 14.32 -10.13 -3.98
N ILE A 211 13.40 -10.09 -4.94
CA ILE A 211 12.12 -10.80 -4.87
C ILE A 211 12.32 -12.32 -5.00
N ALA A 212 13.26 -12.77 -5.84
CA ALA A 212 13.61 -14.18 -5.98
C ALA A 212 14.19 -14.77 -4.68
N VAL A 213 15.15 -14.08 -4.06
CA VAL A 213 15.71 -14.42 -2.75
C VAL A 213 14.60 -14.49 -1.71
N MET A 214 13.64 -13.55 -1.77
CA MET A 214 12.50 -13.59 -0.86
C MET A 214 11.67 -14.88 -1.03
N ALA A 215 11.32 -15.24 -2.26
CA ALA A 215 10.60 -16.47 -2.54
C ALA A 215 11.39 -17.72 -2.12
N ILE A 216 12.68 -17.78 -2.45
CA ILE A 216 13.56 -18.91 -2.16
C ILE A 216 13.77 -19.08 -0.65
N ALA A 217 13.91 -17.98 0.11
CA ALA A 217 14.10 -18.02 1.56
C ALA A 217 12.90 -18.62 2.32
N LEU A 218 11.72 -18.69 1.72
CA LEU A 218 10.55 -19.38 2.30
C LEU A 218 10.58 -20.90 2.12
N LEU A 219 11.30 -21.43 1.11
CA LEU A 219 11.30 -22.86 0.81
C LEU A 219 11.82 -23.74 1.96
N PRO A 220 12.93 -23.38 2.65
CA PRO A 220 13.38 -24.13 3.81
C PRO A 220 12.36 -24.11 4.96
N ALA A 221 11.68 -22.98 5.17
CA ALA A 221 10.65 -22.86 6.20
C ALA A 221 9.46 -23.77 5.91
N VAL A 222 9.06 -23.88 4.63
CA VAL A 222 8.00 -24.81 4.17
C VAL A 222 8.44 -26.26 4.38
N ALA A 223 9.65 -26.63 3.96
CA ALA A 223 10.18 -27.98 4.16
C ALA A 223 10.26 -28.36 5.65
N GLY A 224 10.61 -27.40 6.52
CA GLY A 224 10.62 -27.57 7.97
C GLY A 224 9.25 -27.83 8.62
N THR A 225 8.14 -27.75 7.87
CA THR A 225 6.79 -28.12 8.34
C THR A 225 6.49 -29.62 8.20
N GLY A 226 7.41 -30.40 7.63
CA GLY A 226 7.19 -31.81 7.30
C GLY A 226 6.46 -32.02 5.97
N PHE A 227 5.95 -30.97 5.34
CA PHE A 227 5.38 -31.03 3.99
C PHE A 227 6.47 -31.35 2.95
N ARG A 228 6.23 -32.37 2.13
CA ARG A 228 7.10 -32.70 1.00
C ARG A 228 6.41 -32.31 -0.30
N PHE A 229 6.98 -31.30 -0.95
CA PHE A 229 6.50 -30.86 -2.25
C PHE A 229 6.83 -31.90 -3.33
N HIS A 230 5.81 -32.32 -4.06
CA HIS A 230 5.92 -33.17 -5.23
C HIS A 230 5.21 -32.47 -6.38
N PHE A 231 5.92 -32.21 -7.47
CA PHE A 231 5.34 -31.57 -8.64
C PHE A 231 4.39 -32.55 -9.36
N ARG A 232 3.09 -32.43 -9.08
CA ARG A 232 2.01 -33.27 -9.63
C ARG A 232 0.85 -32.37 -10.07
N PRO A 233 0.92 -31.77 -11.27
CA PRO A 233 -0.12 -30.85 -11.73
C PRO A 233 -1.42 -31.59 -12.04
N GLN A 234 -2.44 -31.36 -11.21
CA GLN A 234 -3.77 -31.95 -11.38
C GLN A 234 -4.83 -30.85 -11.54
N PHE A 235 -5.04 -30.35 -12.77
CA PHE A 235 -5.99 -29.26 -13.06
C PHE A 235 -7.44 -29.58 -12.68
N ARG A 236 -7.80 -30.87 -12.63
CA ARG A 236 -9.15 -31.33 -12.28
C ARG A 236 -9.31 -31.65 -10.79
N HIS A 237 -8.27 -31.53 -9.97
CA HIS A 237 -8.36 -31.84 -8.54
C HIS A 237 -9.41 -30.96 -7.86
N PRO A 238 -10.26 -31.49 -6.96
CA PRO A 238 -11.29 -30.70 -6.27
C PRO A 238 -10.75 -29.45 -5.58
N ALA A 239 -9.56 -29.54 -4.97
CA ALA A 239 -8.89 -28.39 -4.33
C ALA A 239 -8.55 -27.26 -5.32
N VAL A 240 -8.15 -27.58 -6.55
CA VAL A 240 -7.88 -26.61 -7.62
C VAL A 240 -9.17 -26.02 -8.15
N GLN A 241 -10.23 -26.84 -8.28
CA GLN A 241 -11.53 -26.36 -8.73
C GLN A 241 -12.16 -25.36 -7.74
N ARG A 242 -11.95 -25.55 -6.43
CA ARG A 242 -12.39 -24.60 -5.39
C ARG A 242 -11.74 -23.22 -5.54
N LEU A 243 -10.55 -23.12 -6.15
CA LEU A 243 -9.91 -21.83 -6.45
C LEU A 243 -10.53 -21.12 -7.66
N ARG A 244 -11.29 -21.81 -8.53
CA ARG A 244 -11.86 -21.23 -9.75
C ARG A 244 -13.07 -20.32 -9.48
N THR A 245 -13.66 -20.38 -8.29
CA THR A 245 -14.80 -19.53 -7.92
C THR A 245 -14.33 -18.13 -7.53
N LEU A 246 -14.10 -17.30 -8.55
CA LEU A 246 -13.90 -15.87 -8.39
C LEU A 246 -15.28 -15.18 -8.31
N SER A 247 -15.48 -14.32 -7.31
CA SER A 247 -16.61 -13.38 -7.33
C SER A 247 -16.37 -12.39 -8.46
N GLY A 248 -17.22 -12.41 -9.49
CA GLY A 248 -17.10 -11.49 -10.64
C GLY A 248 -17.02 -10.02 -10.22
N TRP A 249 -17.61 -9.65 -9.08
CA TRP A 249 -17.55 -8.30 -8.52
C TRP A 249 -16.16 -7.91 -8.03
N ALA A 250 -15.46 -8.81 -7.34
CA ALA A 250 -14.13 -8.51 -6.85
C ALA A 250 -13.07 -8.54 -7.97
N LEU A 251 -13.25 -9.36 -9.01
CA LEU A 251 -12.48 -9.23 -10.25
C LEU A 251 -12.73 -7.87 -10.92
N GLY A 252 -14.00 -7.48 -11.06
CA GLY A 252 -14.37 -6.17 -11.60
C GLY A 252 -13.73 -5.02 -10.82
N TYR A 253 -13.67 -5.11 -9.48
CA TYR A 253 -13.05 -4.09 -8.61
C TYR A 253 -11.58 -3.92 -8.95
N VAL A 254 -10.84 -5.03 -9.07
CA VAL A 254 -9.42 -4.99 -9.41
C VAL A 254 -9.22 -4.42 -10.81
N VAL A 255 -9.99 -4.89 -11.80
CA VAL A 255 -9.93 -4.39 -13.19
C VAL A 255 -10.20 -2.88 -13.25
N ALA A 256 -11.20 -2.37 -12.52
CA ALA A 256 -11.52 -0.94 -12.48
C ALA A 256 -10.35 -0.11 -11.95
N ASN A 257 -9.70 -0.54 -10.86
CA ASN A 257 -8.51 0.13 -10.33
C ASN A 257 -7.34 0.08 -11.33
N GLN A 258 -7.12 -1.04 -12.01
CA GLN A 258 -6.04 -1.15 -12.99
C GLN A 258 -6.24 -0.19 -14.18
N ILE A 259 -7.49 -0.03 -14.65
CA ILE A 259 -7.82 0.95 -15.69
C ILE A 259 -7.49 2.37 -15.21
N ALA A 260 -7.91 2.74 -14.00
CA ALA A 260 -7.60 4.06 -13.45
C ALA A 260 -6.09 4.28 -13.30
N ILE A 261 -5.35 3.28 -12.80
CA ILE A 261 -3.89 3.34 -12.69
C ILE A 261 -3.23 3.58 -14.05
N VAL A 262 -3.68 2.89 -15.11
CA VAL A 262 -3.16 3.11 -16.48
C VAL A 262 -3.40 4.56 -16.91
N VAL A 263 -4.61 5.09 -16.70
CA VAL A 263 -4.95 6.47 -17.09
C VAL A 263 -4.11 7.48 -16.31
N ILE A 264 -4.07 7.39 -14.97
CA ILE A 264 -3.31 8.29 -14.11
C ILE A 264 -1.81 8.25 -14.43
N ARG A 265 -1.25 7.06 -14.70
CA ARG A 265 0.17 6.92 -15.09
C ARG A 265 0.49 7.61 -16.41
N ASN A 266 -0.41 7.56 -17.38
CA ASN A 266 -0.24 8.32 -18.62
C ASN A 266 -0.37 9.83 -18.40
N LEU A 267 -1.28 10.29 -17.54
CA LEU A 267 -1.42 11.72 -17.22
C LEU A 267 -0.18 12.30 -16.53
N LEU A 268 0.63 11.47 -15.85
CA LEU A 268 1.92 11.89 -15.31
C LEU A 268 2.97 12.22 -16.38
N ARG A 269 2.75 11.82 -17.65
CA ARG A 269 3.64 12.04 -18.80
C ARG A 269 5.08 11.63 -18.48
N GLY A 270 5.32 10.32 -18.34
CA GLY A 270 6.61 9.76 -17.93
C GLY A 270 7.81 10.30 -18.72
N GLY A 271 8.96 10.40 -18.06
CA GLY A 271 10.22 10.87 -18.65
C GLY A 271 10.73 12.19 -18.09
N ASN A 272 10.02 12.81 -17.15
CA ASN A 272 10.45 14.03 -16.44
C ASN A 272 10.59 13.84 -14.92
N GLY A 273 10.49 12.60 -14.43
CA GLY A 273 10.55 12.27 -13.01
C GLY A 273 9.20 12.35 -12.27
N SER A 274 8.10 12.66 -12.96
CA SER A 274 6.78 12.80 -12.33
C SER A 274 6.25 11.48 -11.79
N ILE A 275 6.54 10.35 -12.44
CA ILE A 275 6.10 9.02 -11.98
C ILE A 275 6.80 8.67 -10.67
N PHE A 276 8.11 8.93 -10.61
CA PHE A 276 8.90 8.79 -9.39
C PHE A 276 8.32 9.65 -8.28
N ALA A 277 8.18 10.96 -8.50
CA ALA A 277 7.70 11.93 -7.50
C ALA A 277 6.31 11.57 -6.97
N TYR A 278 5.36 11.24 -7.86
CA TYR A 278 4.00 10.86 -7.48
C TYR A 278 3.97 9.60 -6.60
N SER A 279 4.73 8.57 -6.96
CA SER A 279 4.78 7.31 -6.20
C SER A 279 5.42 7.50 -4.81
N ARG A 280 6.37 8.43 -4.67
CA ARG A 280 7.07 8.73 -3.40
C ARG A 280 6.16 9.48 -2.45
N ALA A 281 5.41 10.44 -2.99
CA ALA A 281 4.37 11.11 -2.24
C ALA A 281 3.29 10.14 -1.76
N TYR A 282 2.84 9.22 -2.63
CA TYR A 282 1.84 8.20 -2.26
C TYR A 282 2.31 7.30 -1.11
N LEU A 283 3.60 6.92 -1.07
CA LEU A 283 4.17 6.11 0.00
C LEU A 283 4.06 6.78 1.37
N TRP A 284 4.35 8.09 1.46
CA TRP A 284 4.18 8.85 2.71
C TRP A 284 2.72 9.07 3.06
N PHE A 285 1.87 9.27 2.05
CA PHE A 285 0.42 9.40 2.23
C PHE A 285 -0.22 8.15 2.83
N VAL A 286 0.12 6.95 2.34
CA VAL A 286 -0.52 5.71 2.78
C VAL A 286 -0.01 5.24 4.16
N LEU A 287 1.13 5.75 4.62
CA LEU A 287 1.79 5.28 5.84
C LEU A 287 0.91 5.40 7.11
N PRO A 288 0.29 6.55 7.43
CA PRO A 288 -0.58 6.66 8.60
C PRO A 288 -1.80 5.74 8.50
N HIS A 289 -2.38 5.60 7.31
CA HIS A 289 -3.48 4.67 7.06
C HIS A 289 -3.07 3.23 7.38
N GLY A 290 -1.96 2.78 6.77
CA GLY A 290 -1.47 1.41 6.91
C GLY A 290 -1.00 1.05 8.32
N LEU A 291 -0.58 2.03 9.13
CA LEU A 291 -0.15 1.80 10.51
C LEU A 291 -1.32 1.80 11.50
N LEU A 292 -2.27 2.72 11.34
CA LEU A 292 -3.26 3.02 12.37
C LEU A 292 -4.69 2.63 11.91
N ALA A 293 -5.12 3.08 10.74
CA ALA A 293 -6.48 2.81 10.25
C ALA A 293 -6.71 1.32 9.95
N VAL A 294 -5.71 0.63 9.36
CA VAL A 294 -5.79 -0.82 9.10
C VAL A 294 -5.89 -1.61 10.42
N SER A 295 -5.11 -1.24 11.43
CA SER A 295 -5.14 -1.87 12.76
C SER A 295 -6.50 -1.74 13.45
N ILE A 296 -7.15 -0.58 13.29
CA ILE A 296 -8.53 -0.37 13.75
C ILE A 296 -9.48 -1.26 12.94
N ALA A 297 -9.39 -1.26 11.61
CA ALA A 297 -10.26 -2.07 10.76
C ALA A 297 -10.20 -3.57 11.08
N THR A 298 -9.00 -4.13 11.27
CA THR A 298 -8.80 -5.55 11.60
C THR A 298 -9.34 -5.92 12.97
N THR A 299 -9.29 -5.01 13.93
CA THR A 299 -9.85 -5.22 15.28
C THR A 299 -11.39 -5.21 15.26
N PHE A 300 -11.98 -4.31 14.47
CA PHE A 300 -13.44 -4.15 14.41
C PHE A 300 -14.14 -5.16 13.51
N LEU A 301 -13.47 -5.72 12.50
CA LEU A 301 -14.08 -6.65 11.54
C LEU A 301 -14.67 -7.92 12.18
N PRO A 302 -14.00 -8.61 13.13
CA PRO A 302 -14.59 -9.73 13.86
C PRO A 302 -15.82 -9.31 14.70
N GLU A 303 -15.76 -8.14 15.36
CA GLU A 303 -16.87 -7.61 16.16
C GLU A 303 -18.11 -7.36 15.27
N MET A 304 -17.92 -6.74 14.10
CA MET A 304 -18.99 -6.47 13.12
C MET A 304 -19.57 -7.77 12.54
N THR A 305 -18.72 -8.70 12.11
CA THR A 305 -19.15 -10.01 11.59
C THR A 305 -19.95 -10.80 12.64
N SER A 306 -19.51 -10.75 13.90
CA SER A 306 -20.21 -11.41 15.02
C SER A 306 -21.56 -10.77 15.31
N ALA A 307 -21.65 -9.43 15.30
CA ALA A 307 -22.91 -8.71 15.46
C ALA A 307 -23.92 -9.05 14.35
N ILE A 308 -23.46 -9.12 13.09
CA ILE A 308 -24.29 -9.54 11.94
C ILE A 308 -24.78 -10.97 12.12
N ARG A 309 -23.90 -11.92 12.49
CA ARG A 309 -24.27 -13.32 12.72
C ARG A 309 -25.30 -13.47 13.84
N ARG A 310 -25.20 -12.67 14.90
CA ARG A 310 -26.16 -12.64 16.01
C ARG A 310 -27.43 -11.83 15.71
N LYS A 311 -27.54 -11.23 14.52
CA LYS A 311 -28.61 -10.28 14.16
C LYS A 311 -28.72 -9.09 15.13
N ASP A 312 -27.62 -8.74 15.80
CA ASP A 312 -27.51 -7.60 16.72
C ASP A 312 -27.20 -6.32 15.94
N ARG A 313 -28.25 -5.76 15.33
CA ARG A 313 -28.15 -4.51 14.57
C ARG A 313 -27.72 -3.30 15.42
N PRO A 314 -28.20 -3.08 16.66
CA PRO A 314 -27.69 -2.01 17.51
C PRO A 314 -26.18 -2.16 17.78
N GLY A 315 -25.71 -3.40 18.00
CA GLY A 315 -24.29 -3.72 18.09
C GLY A 315 -23.51 -3.34 16.84
N LEU A 316 -23.99 -3.73 15.66
CA LEU A 316 -23.36 -3.37 14.39
C LEU A 316 -23.25 -1.85 14.22
N ILE A 317 -24.35 -1.11 14.42
CA ILE A 317 -24.38 0.35 14.29
C ILE A 317 -23.35 1.00 15.23
N ARG A 318 -23.31 0.55 16.49
CA ARG A 318 -22.35 1.05 17.49
C ARG A 318 -20.92 0.78 17.07
N GLN A 319 -20.59 -0.43 16.63
CA GLN A 319 -19.21 -0.78 16.24
C GLN A 319 -18.78 -0.09 14.95
N SER A 320 -19.62 -0.05 13.93
CA SER A 320 -19.31 0.65 12.67
C SER A 320 -19.16 2.15 12.90
N SER A 321 -20.07 2.78 13.66
CA SER A 321 -19.97 4.21 13.97
C SER A 321 -18.74 4.54 14.80
N LEU A 322 -18.40 3.72 15.81
CA LEU A 322 -17.20 3.92 16.61
C LEU A 322 -15.95 3.74 15.77
N GLY A 323 -15.87 2.68 14.98
CA GLY A 323 -14.71 2.41 14.12
C GLY A 323 -14.46 3.52 13.11
N ILE A 324 -15.50 4.09 12.48
CA ILE A 324 -15.35 5.26 11.59
C ILE A 324 -14.79 6.47 12.35
N ARG A 325 -15.27 6.74 13.56
CA ARG A 325 -14.80 7.85 14.40
C ARG A 325 -13.34 7.64 14.83
N LEU A 326 -12.95 6.42 15.18
CA LEU A 326 -11.56 6.07 15.51
C LEU A 326 -10.64 6.11 14.29
N VAL A 327 -11.13 5.78 13.10
CA VAL A 327 -10.34 5.97 11.87
C VAL A 327 -10.16 7.47 11.60
N ALA A 328 -11.21 8.27 11.75
CA ALA A 328 -11.17 9.71 11.52
C ALA A 328 -10.29 10.46 12.53
N ILE A 329 -10.36 10.11 13.82
CA ILE A 329 -9.60 10.78 14.89
C ILE A 329 -8.08 10.69 14.66
N VAL A 330 -7.63 9.68 13.91
CA VAL A 330 -6.22 9.49 13.56
C VAL A 330 -5.90 10.01 12.15
N SER A 331 -6.76 9.73 11.18
CA SER A 331 -6.49 10.10 9.78
C SER A 331 -6.62 11.60 9.50
N LEU A 332 -7.50 12.32 10.19
CA LEU A 332 -7.63 13.78 10.07
C LEU A 332 -6.35 14.52 10.47
N PRO A 333 -5.85 14.42 11.72
CA PRO A 333 -4.64 15.13 12.11
C PRO A 333 -3.42 14.65 11.32
N ALA A 334 -3.34 13.35 10.96
CA ALA A 334 -2.28 12.86 10.11
C ALA A 334 -2.30 13.51 8.71
N GLY A 335 -3.48 13.68 8.10
CA GLY A 335 -3.61 14.30 6.78
C GLY A 335 -3.18 15.77 6.81
N PHE A 336 -3.67 16.53 7.80
CA PHE A 336 -3.26 17.92 7.97
C PHE A 336 -1.78 18.08 8.36
N GLY A 337 -1.25 17.19 9.20
CA GLY A 337 0.15 17.15 9.56
C GLY A 337 1.04 16.87 8.35
N LEU A 338 0.69 15.88 7.52
CA LEU A 338 1.36 15.60 6.24
C LEU A 338 1.28 16.80 5.31
N PHE A 339 0.13 17.48 5.22
CA PHE A 339 -0.03 18.67 4.40
C PHE A 339 0.92 19.79 4.83
N VAL A 340 0.97 20.11 6.12
CA VAL A 340 1.81 21.21 6.65
C VAL A 340 3.31 20.86 6.60
N LEU A 341 3.66 19.63 6.98
CA LEU A 341 5.05 19.16 7.09
C LEU A 341 5.56 18.48 5.79
N ARG A 342 4.81 18.55 4.68
CA ARG A 342 5.18 17.91 3.40
C ARG A 342 6.60 18.20 2.93
N ARG A 343 7.07 19.45 3.09
CA ARG A 343 8.40 19.87 2.61
C ARG A 343 9.51 19.23 3.44
N PRO A 344 9.55 19.36 4.78
CA PRO A 344 10.56 18.69 5.58
C PRO A 344 10.43 17.17 5.53
N ILE A 345 9.23 16.58 5.45
CA ILE A 345 9.06 15.12 5.30
C ILE A 345 9.76 14.62 4.04
N ILE A 346 9.44 15.22 2.89
CA ILE A 346 10.03 14.82 1.62
C ILE A 346 11.52 15.16 1.56
N GLY A 347 11.95 16.31 2.07
CA GLY A 347 13.36 16.67 2.01
C GLY A 347 14.23 15.89 3.00
N ALA A 348 13.73 15.53 4.19
CA ALA A 348 14.40 14.58 5.09
C ALA A 348 14.51 13.19 4.49
N ALA A 349 13.52 12.77 3.69
CA ALA A 349 13.52 11.43 3.09
C ALA A 349 14.35 11.34 1.81
N PHE A 350 14.30 12.39 0.98
CA PHE A 350 14.73 12.30 -0.42
C PHE A 350 15.71 13.38 -0.84
N GLN A 351 15.81 14.55 -0.17
CA GLN A 351 16.73 15.62 -0.59
C GLN A 351 18.17 15.34 -0.14
N HIS A 352 18.75 14.29 -0.70
CA HIS A 352 20.13 13.84 -0.47
C HIS A 352 20.78 13.43 -1.80
N GLY A 353 22.11 13.53 -1.87
CA GLY A 353 22.87 13.20 -3.08
C GLY A 353 22.46 14.05 -4.27
N ASN A 354 21.95 13.41 -5.31
CA ASN A 354 21.62 14.04 -6.60
C ASN A 354 20.19 14.65 -6.65
N VAL A 355 19.42 14.54 -5.57
CA VAL A 355 18.04 15.07 -5.53
C VAL A 355 18.06 16.53 -5.11
N THR A 356 17.57 17.43 -5.97
CA THR A 356 17.61 18.88 -5.71
C THR A 356 16.45 19.35 -4.83
N ALA A 357 16.52 20.58 -4.33
CA ALA A 357 15.40 21.20 -3.61
C ALA A 357 14.16 21.40 -4.50
N ALA A 358 14.35 21.62 -5.81
CA ALA A 358 13.24 21.75 -6.76
C ALA A 358 12.48 20.42 -6.93
N ASP A 359 13.22 19.32 -6.91
CA ASP A 359 12.68 17.97 -7.00
C ASP A 359 11.89 17.55 -5.77
N ALA A 360 12.46 17.82 -4.60
CA ALA A 360 11.79 17.66 -3.33
C ALA A 360 10.52 18.53 -3.27
N LEU A 361 10.54 19.73 -3.85
CA LEU A 361 9.37 20.58 -3.95
C LEU A 361 8.28 19.94 -4.83
N GLN A 362 8.60 19.38 -5.99
CA GLN A 362 7.63 18.70 -6.86
C GLN A 362 6.98 17.49 -6.16
N THR A 363 7.79 16.67 -5.52
CA THR A 363 7.28 15.53 -4.73
C THR A 363 6.41 16.01 -3.56
N SER A 364 6.79 17.11 -2.89
CA SER A 364 5.97 17.70 -1.82
C SER A 364 4.63 18.25 -2.33
N ARG A 365 4.55 18.72 -3.58
CA ARG A 365 3.29 19.16 -4.20
C ARG A 365 2.33 18.00 -4.42
N ALA A 366 2.81 16.85 -4.89
CA ALA A 366 2.01 15.62 -4.94
C ALA A 366 1.49 15.24 -3.55
N LEU A 367 2.38 15.23 -2.54
CA LEU A 367 2.00 14.89 -1.17
C LEU A 367 0.95 15.85 -0.61
N ALA A 368 1.03 17.15 -0.93
CA ALA A 368 0.02 18.13 -0.53
C ALA A 368 -1.37 17.77 -1.05
N GLY A 369 -1.46 17.37 -2.32
CA GLY A 369 -2.73 16.97 -2.93
C GLY A 369 -3.32 15.73 -2.24
N PHE A 370 -2.51 14.68 -2.10
CA PHE A 370 -2.92 13.44 -1.43
C PHE A 370 -3.35 13.64 0.02
N ALA A 371 -2.58 14.43 0.78
CA ALA A 371 -2.74 14.59 2.22
C ALA A 371 -4.16 15.02 2.64
N LEU A 372 -4.82 15.84 1.81
CA LEU A 372 -6.20 16.30 2.03
C LEU A 372 -7.24 15.16 1.93
N GLY A 373 -6.90 14.08 1.21
CA GLY A 373 -7.75 12.93 1.00
C GLY A 373 -7.64 11.82 2.03
N LEU A 374 -6.71 11.94 3.00
CA LEU A 374 -6.36 10.80 3.87
C LEU A 374 -7.53 10.29 4.71
N VAL A 375 -8.36 11.21 5.21
CA VAL A 375 -9.59 10.86 5.95
C VAL A 375 -10.61 10.18 5.02
N GLY A 376 -10.83 10.70 3.81
CA GLY A 376 -11.74 10.12 2.83
C GLY A 376 -11.31 8.71 2.47
N PHE A 377 -10.03 8.54 2.12
CA PHE A 377 -9.43 7.26 1.80
C PHE A 377 -9.59 6.24 2.94
N SER A 378 -9.27 6.65 4.17
CA SER A 378 -9.32 5.75 5.32
C SER A 378 -10.75 5.37 5.73
N VAL A 379 -11.66 6.34 5.75
CA VAL A 379 -13.08 6.11 6.06
C VAL A 379 -13.74 5.25 4.98
N TYR A 380 -13.48 5.53 3.71
CA TYR A 380 -13.96 4.73 2.59
C TYR A 380 -13.59 3.25 2.76
N LEU A 381 -12.29 2.94 2.95
CA LEU A 381 -11.83 1.57 3.11
C LEU A 381 -12.38 0.90 4.37
N PHE A 382 -12.55 1.65 5.47
CA PHE A 382 -13.19 1.11 6.67
C PHE A 382 -14.67 0.75 6.42
N VAL A 383 -15.42 1.63 5.74
CA VAL A 383 -16.84 1.38 5.41
C VAL A 383 -17.00 0.18 4.49
N LEU A 384 -16.06 -0.05 3.55
CA LEU A 384 -16.07 -1.26 2.72
C LEU A 384 -16.03 -2.55 3.56
N ASN A 385 -15.26 -2.57 4.66
CA ASN A 385 -15.22 -3.73 5.55
C ASN A 385 -16.58 -4.04 6.19
N VAL A 386 -17.44 -3.04 6.36
CA VAL A 386 -18.82 -3.25 6.83
C VAL A 386 -19.65 -3.98 5.78
N PHE A 387 -19.52 -3.61 4.50
CA PHE A 387 -20.20 -4.32 3.40
C PHE A 387 -19.66 -5.73 3.22
N TYR A 388 -18.35 -5.94 3.33
CA TYR A 388 -17.75 -7.27 3.27
C TYR A 388 -18.18 -8.16 4.44
N ALA A 389 -18.35 -7.61 5.65
CA ALA A 389 -18.92 -8.35 6.78
C ALA A 389 -20.37 -8.81 6.53
N HIS A 390 -21.09 -8.13 5.62
CA HIS A 390 -22.42 -8.51 5.12
C HIS A 390 -22.37 -9.44 3.89
N HIS A 391 -21.20 -9.93 3.48
CA HIS A 391 -21.00 -10.67 2.23
C HIS A 391 -21.46 -9.92 0.97
N ASP A 392 -21.50 -8.58 1.02
CA ASP A 392 -21.87 -7.74 -0.12
C ASP A 392 -20.62 -7.22 -0.84
N ALA A 393 -20.23 -7.92 -1.91
CA ALA A 393 -19.14 -7.49 -2.79
C ALA A 393 -19.60 -6.54 -3.92
N ARG A 394 -20.91 -6.49 -4.20
CA ARG A 394 -21.46 -5.68 -5.30
C ARG A 394 -21.41 -4.19 -4.96
N THR A 395 -21.79 -3.83 -3.74
CA THR A 395 -21.81 -2.42 -3.31
C THR A 395 -20.41 -1.80 -3.32
N PRO A 396 -19.36 -2.43 -2.73
CA PRO A 396 -17.97 -1.99 -2.87
C PRO A 396 -17.53 -1.79 -4.32
N PHE A 397 -17.87 -2.73 -5.21
CA PHE A 397 -17.53 -2.62 -6.64
C PHE A 397 -18.15 -1.38 -7.29
N MET A 398 -19.46 -1.15 -7.10
CA MET A 398 -20.14 -0.01 -7.73
C MET A 398 -19.60 1.33 -7.23
N ILE A 399 -19.29 1.43 -5.93
CA ILE A 399 -18.71 2.65 -5.36
C ILE A 399 -17.29 2.86 -5.91
N ASN A 400 -16.49 1.80 -6.00
CA ASN A 400 -15.13 1.88 -6.54
C ASN A 400 -15.08 2.26 -8.02
N VAL A 401 -16.01 1.79 -8.85
CA VAL A 401 -16.10 2.24 -10.24
C VAL A 401 -16.40 3.74 -10.31
N GLY A 402 -17.33 4.23 -9.49
CA GLY A 402 -17.61 5.67 -9.42
C GLY A 402 -16.45 6.48 -8.86
N GLU A 403 -15.75 5.99 -7.85
CA GLU A 403 -14.53 6.59 -7.29
C GLU A 403 -13.47 6.77 -8.38
N ASN A 404 -13.14 5.68 -9.09
CA ASN A 404 -12.16 5.69 -10.17
C ASN A 404 -12.57 6.64 -11.30
N LEU A 405 -13.86 6.68 -11.66
CA LEU A 405 -14.36 7.59 -12.68
C LEU A 405 -14.20 9.06 -12.25
N ILE A 406 -14.57 9.39 -11.01
CA ILE A 406 -14.40 10.74 -10.45
C ILE A 406 -12.92 11.12 -10.44
N ASN A 407 -12.05 10.21 -10.00
CA ASN A 407 -10.61 10.44 -9.97
C ASN A 407 -10.07 10.71 -11.39
N ILE A 408 -10.41 9.88 -12.38
CA ILE A 408 -9.99 10.06 -13.77
C ILE A 408 -10.45 11.42 -14.32
N VAL A 409 -11.72 11.76 -14.15
CA VAL A 409 -12.29 13.02 -14.66
C VAL A 409 -11.60 14.21 -14.01
N LEU A 410 -11.47 14.21 -12.68
CA LEU A 410 -10.78 15.28 -11.96
C LEU A 410 -9.29 15.34 -12.30
N ALA A 411 -8.63 14.21 -12.53
CA ALA A 411 -7.23 14.15 -12.91
C ALA A 411 -7.00 14.81 -14.26
N ILE A 412 -7.84 14.51 -15.26
CA ILE A 412 -7.77 15.14 -16.59
C ILE A 412 -7.95 16.66 -16.48
N VAL A 413 -8.90 17.13 -15.65
CA VAL A 413 -9.17 18.57 -15.50
C VAL A 413 -8.09 19.30 -14.71
N LEU A 414 -7.52 18.68 -13.67
CA LEU A 414 -6.61 19.34 -12.73
C LEU A 414 -5.13 19.22 -13.11
N VAL A 415 -4.74 18.19 -13.87
CA VAL A 415 -3.31 17.92 -14.17
C VAL A 415 -2.65 19.04 -14.97
N ASP A 416 -3.33 19.59 -15.99
CA ASP A 416 -2.71 20.64 -16.83
C ASP A 416 -2.53 21.96 -16.07
N ARG A 417 -3.40 22.24 -15.08
CA ARG A 417 -3.36 23.49 -14.29
C ARG A 417 -2.48 23.41 -13.05
N PHE A 418 -2.44 22.26 -12.39
CA PHE A 418 -1.79 22.08 -11.08
C PHE A 418 -0.71 21.00 -11.07
N GLY A 419 -0.45 20.32 -12.19
CA GLY A 419 0.56 19.26 -12.30
C GLY A 419 0.36 18.14 -11.27
N LEU A 420 1.44 17.78 -10.58
CA LEU A 420 1.44 16.76 -9.53
C LEU A 420 0.50 17.07 -8.36
N LEU A 421 0.32 18.35 -8.01
CA LEU A 421 -0.66 18.75 -6.99
C LEU A 421 -2.08 18.41 -7.47
N GLY A 422 -2.38 18.67 -8.75
CA GLY A 422 -3.68 18.40 -9.37
C GLY A 422 -4.04 16.92 -9.34
N LEU A 423 -3.09 16.04 -9.65
CA LEU A 423 -3.30 14.59 -9.57
C LEU A 423 -3.46 14.08 -8.14
N GLY A 424 -2.71 14.65 -7.18
CA GLY A 424 -2.93 14.35 -5.76
C GLY A 424 -4.32 14.81 -5.29
N LEU A 425 -4.76 15.99 -5.74
CA LEU A 425 -6.08 16.55 -5.43
C LEU A 425 -7.22 15.75 -6.06
N SER A 426 -7.07 15.28 -7.30
CA SER A 426 -8.08 14.44 -7.95
C SER A 426 -8.33 13.16 -7.15
N PHE A 427 -7.24 12.52 -6.70
CA PHE A 427 -7.30 11.36 -5.82
C PHE A 427 -7.99 11.71 -4.50
N ALA A 428 -7.56 12.79 -3.84
CA ALA A 428 -8.12 13.18 -2.56
C ALA A 428 -9.62 13.47 -2.62
N LEU A 429 -10.06 14.23 -3.63
CA LEU A 429 -11.46 14.58 -3.84
C LEU A 429 -12.30 13.35 -4.20
N ALA A 430 -11.79 12.46 -5.06
CA ALA A 430 -12.48 11.22 -5.42
C ALA A 430 -12.75 10.34 -4.18
N TYR A 431 -11.76 10.17 -3.31
CA TYR A 431 -11.93 9.40 -2.07
C TYR A 431 -12.80 10.10 -1.03
N LEU A 432 -12.77 11.44 -0.95
CA LEU A 432 -13.70 12.19 -0.08
C LEU A 432 -15.15 12.02 -0.52
N VAL A 433 -15.42 12.18 -1.82
CA VAL A 433 -16.78 11.97 -2.38
C VAL A 433 -17.21 10.52 -2.18
N SER A 434 -16.32 9.56 -2.42
CA SER A 434 -16.62 8.14 -2.27
C SER A 434 -16.82 7.71 -0.83
N ALA A 435 -16.16 8.35 0.14
CA ALA A 435 -16.43 8.16 1.56
C ALA A 435 -17.81 8.68 1.97
N LEU A 436 -18.20 9.86 1.48
CA LEU A 436 -19.55 10.39 1.73
C LEU A 436 -20.63 9.51 1.09
N TRP A 437 -20.39 9.06 -0.14
CA TRP A 437 -21.29 8.17 -0.86
C TRP A 437 -21.40 6.80 -0.18
N SER A 438 -20.29 6.23 0.30
CA SER A 438 -20.31 4.94 1.00
C SER A 438 -21.03 5.04 2.35
N LEU A 439 -20.86 6.15 3.09
CA LEU A 439 -21.61 6.41 4.32
C LEU A 439 -23.12 6.57 4.06
N GLN A 440 -23.49 7.24 2.97
CA GLN A 440 -24.89 7.36 2.55
C GLN A 440 -25.48 5.98 2.24
N VAL A 441 -24.80 5.17 1.44
CA VAL A 441 -25.25 3.80 1.12
C VAL A 441 -25.32 2.92 2.38
N LEU A 442 -24.36 3.05 3.30
CA LEU A 442 -24.38 2.36 4.58
C LEU A 442 -25.62 2.74 5.40
N SER A 443 -25.96 4.03 5.46
CA SER A 443 -27.13 4.50 6.21
C SER A 443 -28.47 3.99 5.65
N TYR A 444 -28.53 3.77 4.33
CA TYR A 444 -29.69 3.17 3.68
C TYR A 444 -29.80 1.67 3.97
N LYS A 445 -28.68 0.94 3.88
CA LYS A 445 -28.63 -0.52 4.10
C LYS A 445 -28.77 -0.91 5.57
N VAL A 446 -28.32 -0.07 6.48
CA VAL A 446 -28.42 -0.27 7.93
C VAL A 446 -29.26 0.87 8.51
N PRO A 447 -30.60 0.76 8.50
CA PRO A 447 -31.43 1.88 8.93
C PRO A 447 -31.15 2.21 10.41
N GLY A 448 -31.37 3.46 10.84
CA GLY A 448 -31.01 3.89 12.19
C GLY A 448 -29.52 4.17 12.40
N PHE A 449 -28.69 4.09 11.35
CA PHE A 449 -27.30 4.51 11.42
C PHE A 449 -27.18 6.03 11.70
N PRO A 450 -26.42 6.45 12.73
CA PRO A 450 -26.45 7.81 13.25
C PRO A 450 -25.56 8.76 12.43
N LEU A 451 -25.98 9.12 11.21
CA LEU A 451 -25.22 10.06 10.37
C LEU A 451 -25.01 11.44 11.04
N ARG A 452 -26.05 12.00 11.67
CA ARG A 452 -25.95 13.34 12.30
C ARG A 452 -24.91 13.38 13.44
N PRO A 453 -24.97 12.49 14.46
CA PRO A 453 -23.92 12.42 15.49
C PRO A 453 -22.52 12.14 14.92
N LEU A 454 -22.44 11.30 13.88
CA LEU A 454 -21.18 11.00 13.22
C LEU A 454 -20.56 12.26 12.59
N PHE A 455 -21.32 13.01 11.78
CA PHE A 455 -20.83 14.24 11.16
C PHE A 455 -20.49 15.32 12.19
N ALA A 456 -21.24 15.43 13.28
CA ALA A 456 -20.92 16.35 14.37
C ALA A 456 -19.55 16.02 15.01
N SER A 457 -19.25 14.73 15.18
CA SER A 457 -17.95 14.24 15.65
C SER A 457 -16.83 14.55 14.66
N LEU A 458 -17.02 14.22 13.38
CA LEU A 458 -16.04 14.50 12.32
C LEU A 458 -15.74 15.99 12.22
N HIS A 459 -16.75 16.85 12.39
CA HIS A 459 -16.57 18.29 12.39
C HIS A 459 -15.71 18.78 13.57
N ARG A 460 -15.92 18.27 14.79
CA ARG A 460 -15.05 18.60 15.95
C ARG A 460 -13.61 18.16 15.72
N MET A 461 -13.39 16.95 15.19
CA MET A 461 -12.05 16.45 14.87
C MET A 461 -11.39 17.27 13.75
N LEU A 462 -12.17 17.70 12.77
CA LEU A 462 -11.70 18.58 11.69
C LEU A 462 -11.24 19.92 12.24
N LEU A 463 -12.04 20.57 13.09
CA LEU A 463 -11.67 21.82 13.76
C LEU A 463 -10.40 21.66 14.60
N ALA A 464 -10.31 20.61 15.42
CA ALA A 464 -9.11 20.31 16.19
C ALA A 464 -7.88 20.09 15.29
N SER A 465 -8.05 19.39 14.16
CA SER A 465 -6.97 19.12 13.21
C SER A 465 -6.52 20.37 12.46
N VAL A 466 -7.44 21.28 12.13
CA VAL A 466 -7.12 22.58 11.50
C VAL A 466 -6.35 23.47 12.47
N ILE A 467 -6.81 23.58 13.72
CA ILE A 467 -6.11 24.36 14.76
C ILE A 467 -4.71 23.79 15.02
N MET A 468 -4.61 22.46 15.08
CA MET A 468 -3.33 21.75 15.15
C MET A 468 -2.45 22.11 13.94
N ALA A 469 -2.97 22.03 12.71
CA ALA A 469 -2.24 22.32 11.48
C ALA A 469 -1.65 23.74 11.48
N GLU A 470 -2.47 24.73 11.83
CA GLU A 470 -2.07 26.13 11.91
C GLU A 470 -0.98 26.35 12.98
N THR A 471 -1.12 25.71 14.14
CA THR A 471 -0.12 25.81 15.21
C THR A 471 1.19 25.15 14.81
N VAL A 472 1.12 23.97 14.19
CA VAL A 472 2.29 23.26 13.65
C VAL A 472 2.96 24.11 12.57
N TRP A 473 2.20 24.74 11.68
CA TRP A 473 2.75 25.64 10.67
C TRP A 473 3.48 26.84 11.29
N ALA A 474 2.87 27.46 12.31
CA ALA A 474 3.42 28.61 13.01
C ALA A 474 4.72 28.31 13.79
N VAL A 475 4.85 27.09 14.34
CA VAL A 475 6.09 26.61 14.98
C VAL A 475 7.10 26.18 13.94
N ALA A 476 6.68 25.41 12.94
CA ALA A 476 7.57 24.83 11.93
C ALA A 476 8.24 25.92 11.07
N ARG A 477 7.68 27.13 10.93
CA ARG A 477 8.36 28.25 10.26
C ARG A 477 9.50 28.88 11.08
N ARG A 478 9.60 28.58 12.38
CA ARG A 478 10.61 29.12 13.30
C ARG A 478 11.71 28.12 13.64
N VAL A 479 11.55 26.84 13.29
CA VAL A 479 12.44 25.75 13.70
C VAL A 479 12.88 24.91 12.50
N GLY A 480 14.18 24.62 12.43
CA GLY A 480 14.75 23.67 11.48
C GLY A 480 14.75 24.13 10.02
N GLY A 481 14.83 23.16 9.11
CA GLY A 481 14.98 23.35 7.66
C GLY A 481 14.06 22.41 6.87
N ASN A 482 14.25 22.34 5.55
CA ASN A 482 13.52 21.39 4.70
C ASN A 482 14.34 20.14 4.35
N SER A 483 15.65 20.11 4.61
CA SER A 483 16.54 18.99 4.31
C SER A 483 17.43 18.60 5.49
N GLY A 484 17.97 17.37 5.44
CA GLY A 484 18.94 16.86 6.42
C GLY A 484 18.40 16.83 7.86
N MET A 485 19.31 16.98 8.83
CA MET A 485 18.97 16.94 10.27
C MET A 485 17.98 18.06 10.66
N ALA A 486 18.13 19.25 10.06
CA ALA A 486 17.22 20.37 10.31
C ALA A 486 15.77 20.06 9.90
N ALA A 487 15.55 19.20 8.89
CA ALA A 487 14.20 18.72 8.56
C ALA A 487 13.66 17.75 9.60
N VAL A 488 14.49 16.87 10.14
CA VAL A 488 14.13 15.94 11.21
C VAL A 488 13.71 16.71 12.47
N GLU A 489 14.48 17.73 12.85
CA GLU A 489 14.13 18.63 13.97
C GLU A 489 12.78 19.30 13.74
N ARG A 490 12.53 19.81 12.53
CA ARG A 490 11.27 20.45 12.16
C ARG A 490 10.08 19.48 12.23
N ILE A 491 10.26 18.24 11.78
CA ILE A 491 9.24 17.18 11.87
C ILE A 491 9.00 16.80 13.33
N ALA A 492 10.05 16.64 14.13
CA ALA A 492 9.94 16.28 15.54
C ALA A 492 9.22 17.37 16.34
N ALA A 493 9.64 18.63 16.20
CA ALA A 493 8.99 19.77 16.84
C ALA A 493 7.52 19.91 16.40
N GLY A 494 7.25 19.82 15.10
CA GLY A 494 5.90 19.87 14.56
C GLY A 494 5.03 18.71 15.02
N GLY A 495 5.58 17.49 15.10
CA GLY A 495 4.87 16.30 15.56
C GLY A 495 4.51 16.36 17.04
N ILE A 496 5.46 16.78 17.89
CA ILE A 496 5.24 16.93 19.34
C ILE A 496 4.19 18.00 19.61
N VAL A 497 4.37 19.20 19.05
CA VAL A 497 3.40 20.30 19.22
C VAL A 497 2.03 19.90 18.66
N GLY A 498 2.00 19.27 17.48
CA GLY A 498 0.77 18.80 16.88
C GLY A 498 0.03 17.81 17.77
N ALA A 499 0.72 16.82 18.34
CA ALA A 499 0.12 15.86 19.25
C ALA A 499 -0.49 16.54 20.48
N PHE A 500 0.24 17.44 21.13
CA PHE A 500 -0.27 18.18 22.30
C PHE A 500 -1.47 19.05 21.97
N VAL A 501 -1.41 19.84 20.89
CA VAL A 501 -2.50 20.74 20.49
C VAL A 501 -3.73 19.94 20.11
N TYR A 502 -3.57 18.87 19.33
CA TYR A 502 -4.69 18.05 18.91
C TYR A 502 -5.38 17.36 20.09
N LEU A 503 -4.61 16.74 20.99
CA LEU A 503 -5.15 16.12 22.20
C LEU A 503 -5.83 17.15 23.11
N GLY A 504 -5.19 18.31 23.32
CA GLY A 504 -5.77 19.40 24.09
C GLY A 504 -7.09 19.91 23.52
N MET A 505 -7.17 20.08 22.19
CA MET A 505 -8.38 20.50 21.50
C MET A 505 -9.49 19.44 21.56
N LEU A 506 -9.17 18.16 21.45
CA LEU A 506 -10.16 17.09 21.62
C LEU A 506 -10.74 17.05 23.03
N ILE A 507 -9.90 17.30 24.05
CA ILE A 507 -10.35 17.41 25.45
C ILE A 507 -11.25 18.63 25.62
N LEU A 508 -10.84 19.79 25.10
CA LEU A 508 -11.59 21.06 25.20
C LEU A 508 -12.95 20.97 24.50
N LEU A 509 -13.00 20.34 23.32
CA LEU A 509 -14.23 20.12 22.54
C LEU A 509 -15.09 18.97 23.06
N ARG A 510 -14.67 18.32 24.17
CA ARG A 510 -15.35 17.17 24.79
C ARG A 510 -15.70 16.11 23.74
N ALA A 511 -14.69 15.68 23.01
CA ALA A 511 -14.80 14.65 21.99
C ALA A 511 -15.23 13.31 22.64
N PRO A 512 -16.44 12.78 22.35
CA PRO A 512 -16.96 11.57 23.00
C PRO A 512 -16.07 10.33 22.82
N GLU A 513 -15.23 10.34 21.79
CA GLU A 513 -14.32 9.27 21.43
C GLU A 513 -13.21 9.07 22.46
N LEU A 514 -12.83 10.13 23.19
CA LEU A 514 -11.86 10.02 24.28
C LEU A 514 -12.41 9.18 25.43
N ASP A 515 -13.71 9.31 25.72
CA ASP A 515 -14.38 8.52 26.76
C ASP A 515 -14.55 7.06 26.33
N ASP A 516 -14.88 6.82 25.05
CA ASP A 516 -14.97 5.48 24.49
C ASP A 516 -13.60 4.76 24.48
N LEU A 517 -12.51 5.47 24.17
CA LEU A 517 -11.14 4.96 24.27
C LEU A 517 -10.78 4.65 25.73
N ARG A 518 -11.06 5.56 26.66
CA ARG A 518 -10.81 5.35 28.10
C ARG A 518 -11.56 4.14 28.65
N ARG A 519 -12.82 3.93 28.24
CA ARG A 519 -13.60 2.75 28.65
C ARG A 519 -12.97 1.45 28.14
N ARG A 520 -12.56 1.38 26.86
CA ARG A 520 -11.94 0.18 26.28
C ARG A 520 -10.56 -0.13 26.86
N PHE A 521 -9.75 0.87 27.18
CA PHE A 521 -8.42 0.65 27.79
C PHE A 521 -8.49 0.49 29.32
N GLY A 522 -9.48 1.10 29.99
CA GLY A 522 -9.70 0.96 31.43
C GLY A 522 -10.33 -0.39 31.82
N SER A 523 -11.24 -0.94 31.01
CA SER A 523 -11.85 -2.25 31.27
C SER A 523 -10.91 -3.43 31.03
N GLY A 524 -9.73 -3.21 30.42
CA GLY A 524 -8.71 -4.25 30.24
C GLY A 524 -7.91 -4.58 31.51
N GLN A 525 -8.15 -3.88 32.61
CA GLN A 525 -7.48 -4.10 33.91
C GLN A 525 -8.35 -4.78 34.98
N GLU A 526 -9.66 -4.98 34.76
CA GLU A 526 -10.57 -5.48 35.82
C GLU A 526 -11.02 -6.95 35.70
N ASP A 527 -10.80 -7.62 34.57
CA ASP A 527 -11.18 -9.05 34.43
C ASP A 527 -9.99 -10.00 34.58
N VAL A 528 -9.42 -10.06 35.78
CA VAL A 528 -8.78 -11.28 36.28
C VAL A 528 -9.57 -11.73 37.50
N PRO A 529 -10.51 -12.69 37.36
CA PRO A 529 -11.06 -13.33 38.53
C PRO A 529 -9.92 -14.08 39.22
N ALA A 530 -9.57 -13.63 40.43
CA ALA A 530 -8.80 -14.41 41.36
C ALA A 530 -9.63 -15.65 41.71
N SER A 531 -9.36 -16.75 41.01
CA SER A 531 -9.80 -18.08 41.44
C SER A 531 -8.99 -18.44 42.69
N GLY A 532 -9.60 -18.23 43.86
CA GLY A 532 -9.30 -19.00 45.07
C GLY A 532 -9.91 -20.38 44.99
#